data_AF-A0A1M6L3D7-F1
#
_entry.id   AF-A0A1M6L3D7-F1
#
_cell.length_a   1.000
_cell.length_b   1.000
_cell.length_c   1.000
_cell.angle_alpha   90.00
_cell.angle_beta   90.00
_cell.angle_gamma   90.00
#
_symmetry.space_group_name_H-M   'P 1'
#
loop_
_entity.id
_entity.type
_entity.pdbx_description
1 polymer ?
#
loop_
_entity_poly.entity_id
_entity_poly.type
_entity_poly.pdbx_seq_one_letter_code
_entity_poly.pdbx_strand_id
1 'polypeptide(L)' 'MQKIRLNILGLSVSQTQSGAYALVLAEEKGERRMPIIIGPVEAQAIAIQLEGLKPPRPLTHDLIKILPRLLRLCCLR' A
#
# COMPACT_ATOMS: atom_id res chain seq x y z
N MET A 1 3.40 13.16 -21.71
CA MET A 1 2.51 13.25 -20.54
C MET A 1 3.33 13.70 -19.34
N GLN A 2 2.91 14.77 -18.63
CA GLN A 2 3.57 15.19 -17.38
C GLN A 2 3.03 14.35 -16.23
N LYS A 3 3.91 13.80 -15.39
CA LYS A 3 3.54 12.98 -14.22
C LYS A 3 3.57 13.85 -12.97
N ILE A 4 2.60 13.64 -12.08
CA ILE A 4 2.52 14.35 -10.80
C ILE A 4 2.83 13.35 -9.68
N ARG A 5 3.69 13.75 -8.74
CA ARG A 5 4.03 12.91 -7.58
C ARG A 5 2.96 13.07 -6.51
N LEU A 6 2.51 11.94 -5.99
CA LEU A 6 1.52 11.84 -4.93
C LEU A 6 2.14 11.19 -3.69
N ASN A 7 1.74 11.68 -2.53
CA ASN A 7 2.07 11.10 -1.23
C ASN A 7 0.80 10.57 -0.56
N ILE A 8 0.96 9.56 0.28
CA ILE A 8 -0.13 9.00 1.09
C ILE A 8 -0.33 9.91 2.30
N LEU A 9 -1.52 10.47 2.46
CA LEU A 9 -1.90 11.22 3.67
C LEU A 9 -2.39 10.29 4.78
N GLY A 10 -3.13 9.23 4.43
CA GLY A 10 -3.65 8.28 5.41
C GLY A 10 -4.81 7.44 4.89
N LEU A 11 -5.36 6.65 5.80
CA LEU A 11 -6.50 5.75 5.60
C LEU A 11 -7.69 6.24 6.43
N SER A 12 -8.88 6.25 5.86
CA SER A 12 -10.14 6.55 6.57
C SER A 12 -11.20 5.49 6.27
N VAL A 13 -12.04 5.18 7.25
CA VAL A 13 -13.16 4.24 7.05
C VAL A 13 -14.23 4.92 6.21
N SER A 14 -14.70 4.26 5.15
CA SER A 14 -15.83 4.75 4.37
C SER A 14 -17.13 4.52 5.13
N GLN A 15 -17.86 5.58 5.44
CA GLN A 15 -19.14 5.49 6.15
C GLN A 15 -20.30 5.01 5.25
N THR A 16 -20.11 5.00 3.92
CA THR A 16 -21.16 4.72 2.93
C THR A 16 -21.20 3.26 2.45
N GLN A 17 -20.12 2.50 2.62
CA GLN A 17 -20.09 1.06 2.32
C GLN A 17 -19.39 0.32 3.46
N SER A 18 -20.16 -0.51 4.17
CA SER A 18 -19.66 -1.37 5.24
C SER A 18 -18.48 -2.22 4.76
N GLY A 19 -17.31 -2.01 5.34
CA GLY A 19 -16.09 -2.77 5.04
C GLY A 19 -15.17 -2.18 3.97
N ALA A 20 -15.49 -1.00 3.42
CA ALA A 20 -14.61 -0.28 2.49
C ALA A 20 -13.77 0.79 3.20
N TYR A 21 -12.51 0.94 2.77
CA TYR A 21 -11.59 1.96 3.28
C TYR A 21 -11.25 2.94 2.17
N ALA A 22 -11.10 4.22 2.51
CA ALA A 22 -10.63 5.25 1.61
C ALA A 22 -9.17 5.59 1.93
N LEU A 23 -8.28 5.38 0.95
CA LEU A 23 -6.89 5.83 0.97
C LEU A 23 -6.82 7.23 0.35
N VAL A 24 -6.37 8.22 1.12
CA VAL A 24 -6.27 9.60 0.64
C VAL A 24 -4.85 9.86 0.13
N LEU A 25 -4.74 10.15 -1.16
CA LEU A 25 -3.51 10.60 -1.80
C LEU A 25 -3.55 12.12 -1.96
N ALA A 26 -2.41 12.79 -1.76
CA ALA A 26 -2.26 14.22 -2.01
C ALA A 26 -1.05 14.51 -2.89
N GLU A 27 -1.15 15.57 -3.67
CA GLU A 27 -0.04 16.06 -4.47
C GLU A 27 1.10 16.58 -3.61
N GLU A 28 2.34 16.26 -3.98
CA GLU A 28 3.53 16.71 -3.23
C GLU A 28 3.68 18.24 -3.25
N LYS A 29 3.19 18.92 -4.30
CA LYS A 29 3.31 20.37 -4.51
C LYS A 29 1.99 21.03 -4.93
N GLY A 30 0.87 20.55 -4.40
CA GLY A 30 -0.46 21.05 -4.75
C GLY A 30 -1.50 20.76 -3.66
N GLU A 31 -2.71 21.26 -3.84
CA GLU A 31 -3.80 21.09 -2.87
C GLU A 31 -4.77 19.95 -3.22
N ARG A 32 -4.60 19.33 -4.40
CA ARG A 32 -5.51 18.29 -4.85
C ARG A 32 -5.32 17.02 -4.04
N ARG A 33 -6.44 16.44 -3.65
CA ARG A 33 -6.52 15.16 -2.94
C ARG A 33 -7.37 14.20 -3.75
N MET A 34 -6.89 12.97 -3.88
CA MET A 34 -7.57 11.89 -4.59
C MET A 34 -7.83 10.74 -3.62
N PRO A 35 -9.08 10.48 -3.24
CA PRO A 35 -9.43 9.29 -2.48
C PRO A 35 -9.51 8.07 -3.41
N ILE A 36 -8.96 6.94 -2.98
CA ILE A 36 -9.13 5.63 -3.64
C ILE A 36 -9.80 4.69 -2.65
N ILE A 37 -10.87 4.02 -3.08
CA ILE A 37 -11.56 3.02 -2.27
C ILE A 37 -10.84 1.67 -2.41
N ILE A 38 -10.46 1.07 -1.29
CA ILE A 38 -9.74 -0.20 -1.19
C ILE A 38 -10.45 -1.14 -0.23
N GLY A 39 -10.15 -2.42 -0.35
CA GLY A 39 -10.68 -3.46 0.52
C GLY A 39 -10.03 -3.48 1.92
N PRO A 40 -10.61 -4.23 2.87
CA PRO A 40 -10.10 -4.30 4.24
C PRO A 40 -8.71 -4.94 4.33
N VAL A 41 -8.43 -5.96 3.50
CA VAL A 41 -7.14 -6.67 3.48
C VAL A 41 -6.01 -5.77 2.97
N GLU A 42 -6.30 -4.98 1.94
CA GLU A 42 -5.35 -4.01 1.37
C GLU A 42 -5.09 -2.87 2.36
N ALA A 43 -6.15 -2.34 2.95
CA ALA A 43 -6.06 -1.29 3.95
C ALA A 43 -5.22 -1.72 5.16
N GLN A 44 -5.40 -2.95 5.64
CA GLN A 44 -4.61 -3.49 6.75
C GLN A 44 -3.12 -3.60 6.39
N ALA A 45 -2.78 -4.12 5.21
CA ALA A 45 -1.40 -4.24 4.78
C ALA A 45 -0.70 -2.87 4.65
N ILE A 46 -1.43 -1.87 4.14
CA ILE A 46 -0.93 -0.50 4.03
C ILE A 46 -0.79 0.14 5.40
N ALA A 47 -1.77 -0.03 6.30
CA ALA A 47 -1.74 0.52 7.66
C ALA A 47 -0.51 0.04 8.45
N ILE A 48 -0.23 -1.27 8.44
CA ILE A 48 0.95 -1.86 9.11
C ILE A 48 2.24 -1.18 8.62
N GLN A 49 2.35 -0.96 7.31
CA GLN A 49 3.52 -0.33 6.70
C GLN A 49 3.62 1.17 7.02
N LEU A 50 2.48 1.89 7.06
CA LEU A 50 2.42 3.31 7.44
C LEU A 50 2.79 3.52 8.91
N GLU A 51 2.40 2.60 9.79
CA GLU A 51 2.76 2.61 11.21
C GLU A 51 4.21 2.15 11.46
N GLY A 52 4.89 1.61 10.44
CA GLY A 52 6.25 1.11 10.55
C GLY A 52 6.37 -0.18 11.37
N LEU A 53 5.27 -0.89 11.61
CA LEU A 53 5.25 -2.14 12.34
C LEU A 53 5.84 -3.26 11.50
N LYS A 54 6.79 -4.02 12.06
CA LYS A 54 7.38 -5.19 11.41
C LYS A 54 6.83 -6.47 12.05
N PRO A 55 5.88 -7.16 11.39
CA PRO A 55 5.35 -8.40 11.91
C PRO A 55 6.44 -9.50 11.98
N PRO A 56 6.29 -10.49 12.87
CA PRO A 56 7.27 -11.57 13.05
C PRO A 56 7.36 -12.49 11.83
N ARG A 57 6.38 -12.47 10.93
CA ARG A 57 6.39 -13.18 9.65
C ARG A 57 6.23 -12.16 8.51
N PRO A 58 6.93 -12.36 7.37
CA PRO A 58 6.80 -11.47 6.22
C PRO A 58 5.36 -11.46 5.69
N LEU A 59 4.87 -10.28 5.31
CA LEU A 59 3.57 -10.14 4.68
C LEU A 59 3.62 -10.58 3.22
N THR A 60 2.46 -10.74 2.58
CA THR A 60 2.36 -11.11 1.16
C THR A 60 3.19 -10.20 0.25
N HIS A 61 3.19 -8.89 0.52
CA HIS A 61 3.98 -7.91 -0.24
C HIS A 61 5.49 -8.09 -0.05
N ASP A 62 5.93 -8.45 1.16
CA ASP A 62 7.34 -8.75 1.44
C ASP A 62 7.77 -10.03 0.74
N LEU A 63 6.93 -11.06 0.76
CA LEU A 63 7.15 -12.32 0.04
C LEU A 63 7.29 -12.07 -1.47
N ILE A 64 6.40 -11.27 -2.06
CA ILE A 64 6.46 -10.89 -3.49
C ILE A 64 7.77 -10.16 -3.81
N LYS A 65 8.25 -9.28 -2.92
CA LYS A 65 9.53 -8.59 -3.09
C LYS A 65 10.72 -9.56 -3.05
N ILE A 66 10.63 -10.61 -2.24
CA ILE A 66 11.69 -11.63 -2.08
C ILE A 66 11.64 -12.67 -3.21
N LEU A 67 10.47 -12.92 -3.82
CA LEU A 67 10.26 -13.96 -4.81
C LEU A 67 11.25 -13.93 -5.99
N PRO A 68 11.55 -12.79 -6.66
CA PRO A 68 12.54 -12.77 -7.74
C PRO A 68 13.95 -13.17 -7.30
N ARG A 69 14.32 -12.86 -6.04
CA ARG A 69 15.62 -13.26 -5.48
C ARG A 69 15.67 -14.77 -5.28
N LEU A 70 14.59 -15.38 -4.79
CA LEU A 70 14.48 -16.83 -4.62
C LEU A 70 14.53 -17.57 -5.96
N LEU A 71 13.83 -17.06 -6.97
CA LEU A 71 13.82 -17.66 -8.31
C LEU A 71 15.19 -17.61 -8.99
N ARG A 72 15.98 -16.55 -8.77
CA ARG A 72 17.38 -16.50 -9.26
C ARG A 72 18.30 -17.50 -8.59
N LEU A 73 18.11 -17.77 -7.29
CA LEU A 73 18.90 -18.77 -6.57
C LEU A 73 18.61 -20.20 -7.05
N CYS A 74 17.38 -20.48 -7.46
CA CYS A 74 16.99 -21.81 -7.92
C CYS A 74 17.47 -22.13 -9.35
N CYS A 75 17.62 -21.12 -10.24
CA CYS A 75 18.10 -21.31 -11.61
C CYS A 75 19.63 -21.21 -11.79
N LEU A 76 20.37 -20.82 -10.75
CA LEU A 76 21.84 -20.80 -10.76
C LEU A 76 22.46 -22.10 -10.21
N ARG A 77 21.65 -23.16 -10.17
CA ARG A 77 22.04 -24.53 -9.84
C ARG A 77 21.50 -25.45 -10.92
#